data_AF-A0A7C6SB70-F1
#
_entry.id   AF-A0A7C6SB70-F1
#
_cell.length_a   1.000
_cell.length_b   1.000
_cell.length_c   1.000
_cell.angle_alpha   90.00
_cell.angle_beta   90.00
_cell.angle_gamma   90.00
#
_symmetry.space_group_name_H-M   'P 1'
#
loop_
_entity.id
_entity.type
_entity.pdbx_description
1 polymer ?
#
loop_
_entity_poly.entity_id
_entity_poly.type
_entity_poly.pdbx_seq_one_letter_code
_entity_poly.pdbx_strand_id
1 'polypeptide(L)'
;MADNQKMWADLGMDLEQHDILCEVLPGAIGDVFLTQKNRPEAMDYFDMVLADVHGLRPSELVEFRKNGGKVFGTFCAYVPDEVIFAAGGIATGLCAGSQFWVPGGEKYLPTNTCPLIKAMLGARFEKTCPFYRLADMYVGENTCDGKKKAY
;
A
#
# COMPACT_ATOMS: atom_id res chain seq x y z
N MET A 1 19.01 7.47 -5.66
CA MET A 1 17.64 6.93 -5.64
C MET A 1 16.87 7.62 -6.75
N ALA A 2 16.06 6.89 -7.51
CA ALA A 2 15.27 7.48 -8.58
C ALA A 2 14.35 8.55 -7.99
N ASP A 3 14.21 9.69 -8.67
CA ASP A 3 13.27 10.72 -8.27
C ASP A 3 11.84 10.24 -8.58
N ASN A 4 11.23 9.59 -7.60
CA ASN A 4 9.89 9.04 -7.68
C ASN A 4 8.80 10.13 -7.57
N GLN A 5 9.15 11.38 -7.22
CA GLN A 5 8.16 12.44 -7.00
C GLN A 5 7.32 12.70 -8.24
N LYS A 6 7.93 12.67 -9.43
CA LYS A 6 7.18 12.82 -10.67
C LYS A 6 6.12 11.72 -10.84
N MET A 7 6.48 10.47 -10.57
CA MET A 7 5.53 9.35 -10.62
C MET A 7 4.39 9.54 -9.62
N TRP A 8 4.71 9.92 -8.38
CA TRP A 8 3.70 10.17 -7.35
C TRP A 8 2.76 11.33 -7.74
N ALA A 9 3.30 12.40 -8.31
CA ALA A 9 2.53 13.53 -8.83
C ALA A 9 1.58 13.09 -9.95
N ASP A 10 2.08 12.30 -10.91
CA ASP A 10 1.29 11.75 -12.02
C ASP A 10 0.17 10.81 -11.53
N LEU A 11 0.34 10.17 -10.36
CA LEU A 11 -0.69 9.37 -9.68
C LEU A 11 -1.72 10.21 -8.89
N GLY A 12 -1.56 11.54 -8.88
CA GLY A 12 -2.40 12.47 -8.16
C GLY A 12 -2.32 12.30 -6.64
N MET A 13 -1.13 11.99 -6.13
CA MET A 13 -0.87 11.86 -4.70
C MET A 13 -0.78 13.21 -4.01
N ASP A 14 -1.07 13.21 -2.71
CA ASP A 14 -0.70 14.31 -1.81
C ASP A 14 0.77 14.12 -1.40
N LEU A 15 1.67 14.84 -2.06
CA LEU A 15 3.11 14.68 -1.87
C LEU A 15 3.58 15.19 -0.50
N GLU A 16 3.01 16.28 -0.02
CA GLU A 16 3.38 16.86 1.28
C GLU A 16 3.06 15.88 2.41
N GLN A 17 1.86 15.31 2.41
CA GLN A 17 1.49 14.30 3.41
C GLN A 17 2.23 12.97 3.21
N HIS A 18 2.52 12.58 1.97
CA HIS A 18 3.29 11.37 1.68
C HIS A 18 4.76 11.49 2.13
N ASP A 19 5.37 12.67 2.01
CA ASP A 19 6.74 12.92 2.47
C ASP A 19 6.84 12.76 3.99
N ILE A 20 5.85 13.23 4.76
CA ILE A 20 5.79 13.02 6.24
C ILE A 20 5.86 11.52 6.58
N LEU A 21 5.14 10.67 5.83
CA LEU A 21 5.20 9.23 6.03
C LEU A 21 6.60 8.68 5.68
N CYS A 22 7.19 9.15 4.58
CA CYS A 22 8.49 8.68 4.10
C CYS A 22 9.66 9.12 4.98
N GLU A 23 9.58 10.27 5.65
CA GLU A 23 10.62 10.76 6.57
C GLU A 23 10.82 9.86 7.79
N VAL A 24 9.76 9.20 8.26
CA VAL A 24 9.80 8.37 9.48
C VAL A 24 10.22 6.92 9.20
N LEU A 25 9.96 6.42 7.98
CA LEU A 25 10.20 5.01 7.63
C LEU A 25 11.67 4.56 7.78
N PRO A 26 12.70 5.31 7.33
CA PRO A 26 14.09 4.90 7.47
C PRO A 26 14.51 4.67 8.91
N GLY A 27 14.08 5.55 9.83
CA GLY A 27 14.34 5.40 11.27
C GLY A 27 13.67 4.15 11.83
N ALA A 28 12.38 3.96 11.53
CA ALA A 28 11.64 2.80 12.01
C ALA A 28 12.24 1.47 11.48
N ILE A 29 12.59 1.40 10.19
CA ILE A 29 13.21 0.20 9.59
C ILE A 29 14.61 -0.02 10.16
N GLY A 30 15.40 1.04 10.29
CA GLY A 30 16.74 1.01 10.85
C GLY A 30 16.74 0.44 12.26
N ASP A 31 15.95 1.03 13.14
CA ASP A 31 15.87 0.67 14.56
C ASP A 31 15.32 -0.74 14.76
N VAL A 32 14.26 -1.12 14.03
CA VAL A 32 13.61 -2.42 14.21
C VAL A 32 14.39 -3.55 13.55
N PHE A 33 14.88 -3.37 12.32
CA PHE A 33 15.45 -4.47 11.53
C PHE A 33 16.97 -4.36 11.39
N LEU A 34 17.50 -3.21 10.95
CA LEU A 34 18.90 -3.11 10.53
C LEU A 34 19.90 -3.15 11.70
N THR A 35 19.43 -2.89 12.93
CA THR A 35 20.27 -3.03 14.15
C THR A 35 20.39 -4.47 14.65
N GLN A 36 19.55 -5.40 14.19
CA GLN A 36 19.56 -6.78 14.69
C GLN A 36 20.79 -7.53 14.17
N LYS A 37 21.38 -8.35 15.04
CA LYS A 37 22.54 -9.20 14.69
C LYS A 37 22.09 -10.56 14.16
N ASN A 38 22.96 -11.21 13.40
CA ASN A 38 22.75 -12.57 12.85
C ASN A 38 21.55 -12.70 11.89
N ARG A 39 21.21 -11.64 11.17
CA ARG A 39 20.23 -11.70 10.08
C ARG A 39 20.83 -12.45 8.88
N PRO A 40 20.07 -13.31 8.18
CA PRO A 40 20.54 -13.93 6.95
C PRO A 40 20.89 -12.88 5.89
N GLU A 41 21.97 -13.08 5.13
CA GLU A 41 22.37 -12.20 4.01
C GLU A 41 21.27 -12.09 2.95
N ALA A 42 20.45 -13.14 2.78
CA ALA A 42 19.28 -13.11 1.89
C ALA A 42 18.22 -12.05 2.27
N MET A 43 18.34 -11.41 3.44
CA MET A 43 17.47 -10.31 3.83
C MET A 43 17.72 -9.02 3.05
N ASP A 44 18.88 -8.89 2.38
CA ASP A 44 19.24 -7.69 1.61
C ASP A 44 18.21 -7.35 0.53
N TYR A 45 17.59 -8.36 -0.08
CA TYR A 45 16.49 -8.17 -1.03
C TYR A 45 15.29 -7.47 -0.37
N PHE A 46 14.87 -7.92 0.80
CA PHE A 46 13.72 -7.36 1.51
C PHE A 46 14.05 -5.98 2.10
N ASP A 47 15.29 -5.76 2.53
CA ASP A 47 15.77 -4.45 3.00
C ASP A 47 15.73 -3.43 1.87
N MET A 48 16.17 -3.80 0.67
CA MET A 48 16.03 -2.96 -0.52
C MET A 48 14.55 -2.68 -0.84
N VAL A 49 13.67 -3.68 -0.80
CA VAL A 49 12.24 -3.50 -1.04
C VAL A 49 11.62 -2.53 -0.03
N LEU A 50 12.00 -2.62 1.25
CA LEU A 50 11.51 -1.71 2.29
C LEU A 50 12.06 -0.29 2.13
N ALA A 51 13.33 -0.15 1.78
CA ALA A 51 13.98 1.14 1.56
C ALA A 51 13.34 1.93 0.39
N ASP A 52 12.79 1.24 -0.60
CA ASP A 52 12.13 1.85 -1.77
C ASP A 52 10.68 1.36 -1.94
N VAL A 53 9.97 1.15 -0.83
CA VAL A 53 8.61 0.53 -0.81
C VAL A 53 7.60 1.27 -1.69
N HIS A 54 7.76 2.59 -1.86
CA HIS A 54 6.91 3.43 -2.69
C HIS A 54 7.53 3.84 -4.04
N GLY A 55 8.68 3.27 -4.41
CA GLY A 55 9.40 3.57 -5.66
C GLY A 55 9.32 2.45 -6.69
N LEU A 56 10.26 1.51 -6.62
CA LEU A 56 10.48 0.48 -7.62
C LEU A 56 9.19 -0.27 -8.00
N ARG A 57 8.52 -0.90 -7.04
CA ARG A 57 7.32 -1.69 -7.35
C ARG A 57 6.17 -0.85 -7.91
N PRO A 58 5.82 0.33 -7.34
CA PRO A 58 4.88 1.23 -7.99
C PRO A 58 5.25 1.61 -9.43
N SER A 59 6.53 1.83 -9.73
CA SER A 59 6.97 2.14 -11.10
C SER A 59 6.72 0.99 -12.08
N GLU A 60 6.97 -0.26 -11.66
CA GLU A 60 6.64 -1.45 -12.44
C GLU A 60 5.14 -1.55 -12.72
N LEU A 61 4.31 -1.22 -11.72
CA LEU A 61 2.86 -1.23 -11.86
C LEU A 61 2.35 -0.10 -12.77
N VAL A 62 2.99 1.07 -12.77
CA VAL A 62 2.71 2.15 -13.74
C VAL A 62 2.96 1.66 -15.16
N GLU A 63 4.13 1.08 -15.42
CA GLU A 63 4.47 0.56 -16.76
C GLU A 63 3.57 -0.60 -17.18
N PHE A 64 3.26 -1.50 -16.26
CA PHE A 64 2.31 -2.59 -16.50
C PHE A 64 0.93 -2.07 -16.93
N ARG A 65 0.41 -1.03 -16.26
CA ARG A 65 -0.87 -0.39 -16.62
C ARG A 65 -0.80 0.34 -17.96
N LYS A 66 0.31 1.01 -18.28
CA LYS A 66 0.53 1.64 -19.59
C LYS A 66 0.49 0.63 -20.73
N ASN A 67 0.95 -0.60 -20.48
CA ASN A 67 0.90 -1.71 -21.43
C ASN A 67 -0.46 -2.45 -21.45
N GLY A 68 -1.51 -1.87 -20.86
CA GLY A 68 -2.87 -2.40 -20.87
C GLY A 68 -3.19 -3.38 -19.72
N GLY A 69 -2.20 -3.69 -18.87
CA GLY A 69 -2.39 -4.52 -17.69
C GLY A 69 -3.35 -3.92 -16.65
N LYS A 70 -3.91 -4.76 -15.78
CA LYS A 70 -4.86 -4.37 -14.72
C LYS A 70 -4.36 -4.76 -13.34
N VAL A 71 -4.38 -3.79 -12.42
CA VAL A 71 -3.97 -3.97 -11.02
C VAL A 71 -5.20 -4.04 -10.13
N PHE A 72 -5.26 -5.05 -9.26
CA PHE A 72 -6.39 -5.33 -8.38
C PHE A 72 -5.96 -5.19 -6.93
N GLY A 73 -6.65 -4.34 -6.17
CA GLY A 73 -6.47 -4.22 -4.73
C GLY A 73 -7.31 -5.26 -3.99
N THR A 74 -6.67 -6.06 -3.15
CA THR A 74 -7.32 -7.12 -2.36
C THR A 74 -7.10 -6.90 -0.85
N PHE A 75 -8.03 -7.39 -0.03
CA PHE A 75 -7.99 -7.17 1.42
C PHE A 75 -8.13 -8.46 2.23
N CYS A 76 -8.26 -9.61 1.57
CA CYS A 76 -8.42 -10.90 2.22
C CYS A 76 -7.82 -12.00 1.36
N ALA A 77 -7.24 -13.01 2.01
CA ALA A 77 -6.70 -14.20 1.36
C ALA A 77 -7.77 -15.09 0.68
N TYR A 78 -9.07 -14.83 0.92
CA TYR A 78 -10.15 -15.51 0.21
C TYR A 78 -10.47 -14.90 -1.16
N VAL A 79 -9.87 -13.76 -1.50
CA VAL A 79 -9.89 -13.29 -2.89
C VAL A 79 -9.02 -14.26 -3.71
N PRO A 80 -9.56 -14.87 -4.79
CA PRO A 80 -8.82 -15.87 -5.56
C PRO A 80 -7.82 -15.17 -6.49
N ASP A 81 -6.64 -14.86 -5.96
CA ASP A 81 -5.55 -14.23 -6.71
C ASP A 81 -5.16 -15.04 -7.95
N GLU A 82 -5.33 -16.37 -7.93
CA GLU A 82 -5.08 -17.25 -9.07
C GLU A 82 -5.94 -16.88 -10.30
N VAL A 83 -7.17 -16.41 -10.08
CA VAL A 83 -8.05 -15.95 -11.18
C VAL A 83 -7.53 -14.63 -11.76
N ILE A 84 -7.06 -13.73 -10.90
CA ILE A 84 -6.44 -12.47 -11.32
C ILE A 84 -5.19 -12.76 -12.16
N PHE A 85 -4.35 -13.67 -11.70
CA PHE A 85 -3.11 -14.05 -12.38
C PHE A 85 -3.38 -14.79 -13.69
N ALA A 86 -4.37 -15.70 -13.73
CA ALA A 86 -4.77 -16.40 -14.96
C ALA A 86 -5.29 -15.43 -16.04
N ALA A 87 -5.90 -14.32 -15.63
CA ALA A 87 -6.30 -13.23 -16.52
C ALA A 87 -5.15 -12.27 -16.90
N GLY A 88 -3.93 -12.55 -16.45
CA GLY A 88 -2.75 -11.70 -16.69
C GLY A 88 -2.73 -10.41 -15.86
N GLY A 89 -3.55 -10.30 -14.82
CA GLY A 89 -3.58 -9.17 -13.90
C GLY A 89 -2.57 -9.30 -12.76
N ILE A 90 -2.41 -8.22 -11.99
CA ILE A 90 -1.59 -8.20 -10.77
C ILE A 90 -2.49 -7.91 -9.56
N ALA A 91 -2.40 -8.74 -8.52
CA ALA A 91 -3.02 -8.49 -7.23
C ALA A 91 -2.06 -7.75 -6.30
N THR A 92 -2.58 -6.79 -5.53
CA THR A 92 -1.87 -6.09 -4.46
C THR A 92 -2.67 -6.20 -3.17
N GLY A 93 -2.07 -6.77 -2.13
CA GLY A 93 -2.67 -6.81 -0.80
C GLY A 93 -2.59 -5.44 -0.14
N LEU A 94 -3.74 -4.82 0.14
CA LEU A 94 -3.82 -3.42 0.58
C LEU A 94 -4.32 -3.25 2.02
N CYS A 95 -4.33 -4.31 2.84
CA CYS A 95 -4.55 -4.14 4.27
C CYS A 95 -3.52 -3.14 4.86
N ALA A 96 -4.00 -2.03 5.40
CA ALA A 96 -3.16 -0.92 5.81
C ALA A 96 -2.85 -1.00 7.31
N GLY A 97 -1.55 -0.98 7.65
CA GLY A 97 -1.07 -1.16 9.03
C GLY A 97 -0.56 0.10 9.72
N SER A 98 -0.60 1.27 9.06
CA SER A 98 -0.01 2.49 9.61
C SER A 98 -1.00 3.32 10.40
N GLN A 99 -0.61 3.71 11.63
CA GLN A 99 -1.36 4.65 12.46
C GLN A 99 -1.49 6.03 11.80
N PHE A 100 -0.56 6.40 10.91
CA PHE A 100 -0.58 7.63 10.12
C PHE A 100 -1.91 7.82 9.39
N TRP A 101 -2.49 6.74 8.83
CA TRP A 101 -3.73 6.81 8.06
C TRP A 101 -5.01 6.69 8.89
N VAL A 102 -4.92 6.33 10.18
CA VAL A 102 -6.11 6.09 11.00
C VAL A 102 -6.99 7.35 11.12
N PRO A 103 -6.45 8.55 11.42
CA PRO A 103 -7.25 9.78 11.50
C PRO A 103 -7.98 10.10 10.18
N GLY A 104 -7.37 9.79 9.04
CA GLY A 104 -8.00 9.94 7.73
C GLY A 104 -9.23 9.05 7.55
N GLY A 105 -9.16 7.81 8.00
CA GLY A 105 -10.30 6.89 8.00
C GLY A 105 -11.43 7.27 8.95
N GLU A 106 -11.11 7.88 10.10
CA GLU A 106 -12.09 8.31 11.10
C GLU A 106 -13.01 9.44 10.61
N LYS A 107 -12.63 10.13 9.52
CA LYS A 107 -13.52 11.08 8.82
C LYS A 107 -14.74 10.38 8.20
N TYR A 108 -14.68 9.06 8.00
CA TYR A 108 -15.71 8.26 7.31
C TYR A 108 -16.23 7.08 8.15
N LEU A 109 -15.48 6.67 9.18
CA LEU A 109 -15.79 5.50 9.99
C LEU A 109 -15.85 5.86 11.48
N PRO A 110 -16.68 5.16 12.28
CA PRO A 110 -16.64 5.26 13.73
C PRO A 110 -15.24 4.99 14.28
N THR A 111 -14.82 5.75 15.30
CA THR A 111 -13.50 5.62 15.93
C THR A 111 -13.26 4.24 16.55
N ASN A 112 -14.33 3.54 16.95
CA ASN A 112 -14.31 2.17 17.45
C ASN A 112 -14.25 1.09 16.35
N THR A 113 -14.08 1.46 15.07
CA THR A 113 -13.84 0.51 13.97
C THR A 113 -12.40 -0.01 14.01
N CYS A 114 -12.18 -1.25 13.54
CA CYS A 114 -10.86 -1.86 13.42
C CYS A 114 -9.85 -0.91 12.73
N PRO A 115 -8.65 -0.68 13.31
CA PRO A 115 -7.68 0.28 12.78
C PRO A 115 -7.19 -0.05 11.37
N LEU A 116 -7.16 -1.33 10.99
CA LEU A 116 -6.81 -1.76 9.62
C LEU A 116 -7.78 -1.17 8.58
N ILE A 117 -9.07 -1.13 8.89
CA ILE A 117 -10.12 -0.62 7.99
C ILE A 117 -10.06 0.90 7.93
N LYS A 118 -9.81 1.56 9.08
CA LYS A 118 -9.61 3.01 9.15
C LYS A 118 -8.40 3.44 8.33
N ALA A 119 -7.25 2.78 8.54
CA ALA A 119 -6.03 3.05 7.79
C ALA A 119 -6.20 2.79 6.28
N MET A 120 -6.97 1.78 5.88
CA MET A 120 -7.27 1.50 4.47
C MET A 120 -7.98 2.68 3.79
N LEU A 121 -9.03 3.21 4.41
CA LEU A 121 -9.74 4.37 3.87
C LEU A 121 -8.89 5.63 3.91
N GLY A 122 -8.12 5.85 4.99
CA GLY A 122 -7.18 6.97 5.09
C GLY A 122 -6.15 6.96 3.96
N ALA A 123 -5.46 5.83 3.75
CA ALA A 123 -4.48 5.67 2.68
C ALA A 123 -5.04 6.00 1.29
N ARG A 124 -6.30 5.60 1.02
CA ARG A 124 -6.99 5.87 -0.24
C ARG A 124 -7.41 7.32 -0.40
N PHE A 125 -8.11 7.87 0.60
CA PHE A 125 -8.77 9.17 0.49
C PHE A 125 -7.83 10.34 0.73
N GLU A 126 -6.79 10.17 1.55
CA GLU A 126 -5.73 11.16 1.75
C GLU A 126 -4.70 11.11 0.62
N LYS A 127 -4.79 10.11 -0.27
CA LYS A 127 -3.97 9.99 -1.49
C LYS A 127 -2.46 9.89 -1.20
N THR A 128 -2.09 9.28 -0.09
CA THR A 128 -0.69 9.16 0.35
C THR A 128 -0.09 7.77 0.09
N CYS A 129 -0.84 6.81 -0.47
CA CYS A 129 -0.29 5.51 -0.85
C CYS A 129 -0.37 5.29 -2.37
N PRO A 130 0.77 5.10 -3.07
CA PRO A 130 0.78 4.91 -4.52
C PRO A 130 0.04 3.63 -4.93
N PHE A 131 0.11 2.56 -4.15
CA PHE A 131 -0.60 1.31 -4.45
C PHE A 131 -2.12 1.48 -4.49
N TYR A 132 -2.68 2.31 -3.61
CA TYR A 132 -4.09 2.70 -3.68
C TYR A 132 -4.38 3.61 -4.87
N ARG A 133 -3.43 4.36 -5.42
CA ARG A 133 -3.64 5.13 -6.67
C ARG A 133 -3.58 4.25 -7.91
N LEU A 134 -2.86 3.15 -7.82
CA LEU A 134 -2.58 2.24 -8.93
C LEU A 134 -3.64 1.16 -9.14
N ALA A 135 -4.36 0.74 -8.11
CA ALA A 135 -5.44 -0.24 -8.25
C ALA A 135 -6.55 0.26 -9.20
N ASP A 136 -6.80 -0.50 -10.28
CA ASP A 136 -7.89 -0.26 -11.24
C ASP A 136 -9.24 -0.77 -10.68
N MET A 137 -9.20 -1.80 -9.84
CA MET A 137 -10.37 -2.37 -9.17
C MET A 137 -10.01 -2.79 -7.74
N TYR A 138 -10.97 -2.64 -6.83
CA TYR A 138 -10.89 -3.20 -5.48
C TYR A 138 -11.84 -4.38 -5.38
N VAL A 139 -11.34 -5.52 -4.88
CA VAL A 139 -12.15 -6.71 -4.63
C VAL A 139 -12.47 -6.76 -3.14
N GLY A 140 -13.69 -6.34 -2.78
CA GLY A 140 -14.17 -6.39 -1.41
C GLY A 140 -14.80 -7.73 -1.05
N GLU A 141 -14.64 -8.15 0.20
CA GLU A 141 -15.20 -9.39 0.73
C GLU A 141 -16.15 -9.17 1.92
N ASN A 142 -17.19 -9.99 2.03
CA ASN A 142 -18.18 -9.89 3.12
C ASN A 142 -17.76 -10.67 4.38
N THR A 143 -16.56 -10.38 4.91
CA THR A 143 -16.02 -11.10 6.08
C THR A 143 -16.53 -10.53 7.40
N CYS A 144 -15.96 -9.42 7.88
CA CYS A 144 -16.39 -8.76 9.11
C CYS A 144 -17.36 -7.60 8.83
N ASP A 145 -18.10 -7.17 9.86
CA ASP A 145 -19.06 -6.07 9.71
C ASP A 145 -18.39 -4.76 9.28
N GLY A 146 -17.22 -4.45 9.84
CA GLY A 146 -16.49 -3.24 9.48
C GLY A 146 -16.12 -3.19 8.00
N LYS A 147 -15.56 -4.27 7.43
CA LYS A 147 -15.13 -4.30 6.03
C LYS A 147 -16.31 -4.28 5.08
N LYS A 148 -17.29 -5.17 5.31
CA LYS A 148 -18.55 -5.25 4.53
C LYS A 148 -19.27 -3.91 4.43
N LYS A 149 -19.19 -3.06 5.46
CA LYS A 149 -19.84 -1.74 5.49
C LYS A 149 -18.94 -0.58 5.08
N ALA A 150 -17.64 -0.81 4.88
CA ALA A 150 -16.67 0.19 4.46
C ALA A 150 -16.44 0.24 2.94
N TYR A 151 -16.72 -0.85 2.22
CA TYR A 151 -16.78 -0.86 0.74
C TYR A 151 -17.97 -0.07 0.23
#